data_AF-A0A932Q4W3-F1
#
_entry.id   AF-A0A932Q4W3-F1
#
_cell.length_a   1.000
_cell.length_b   1.000
_cell.length_c   1.000
_cell.angle_alpha   90.00
_cell.angle_beta   90.00
_cell.angle_gamma   90.00
#
_symmetry.space_group_name_H-M   'P 1'
#
loop_
_entity.id
_entity.type
_entity.pdbx_description
1 polymer ?
#
loop_
_entity_poly.entity_id
_entity_poly.type
_entity_poly.pdbx_seq_one_letter_code
_entity_poly.pdbx_strand_id
1 'polypeptide(L)'
;MRTNGPAKLVLALGIDGSLNGKPLGLPHLAVFEGKKVGPKKIVTTTRVGISVAKELPLRFYESGNPFVSVERRRRRRSCSKD
;
A
#
# COMPACT_ATOMS: atom_id res chain seq x y z
N MET A 1 -12.67 11.31 -3.70
CA MET A 1 -12.26 10.34 -2.65
C MET A 1 -10.76 10.06 -2.79
N ARG A 2 -9.99 9.96 -1.69
CA ARG A 2 -8.53 9.66 -1.78
C ARG A 2 -8.30 8.16 -1.81
N THR A 3 -7.43 7.64 -2.66
CA THR A 3 -7.07 6.20 -2.78
C THR A 3 -5.95 5.76 -1.84
N ASN A 4 -5.72 6.49 -0.74
CA ASN A 4 -4.62 6.27 0.20
C ASN A 4 -4.94 5.23 1.28
N GLY A 5 -5.53 4.10 0.90
CA GLY A 5 -5.85 3.01 1.80
C GLY A 5 -6.64 1.90 1.08
N PRO A 6 -6.56 0.64 1.54
CA PRO A 6 -7.16 -0.49 0.84
C PRO A 6 -8.68 -0.34 0.72
N ALA A 7 -9.37 -0.04 1.82
CA ALA A 7 -10.82 0.19 1.81
C ALA A 7 -11.22 1.41 0.96
N LYS A 8 -10.38 2.46 0.94
CA LYS A 8 -10.68 3.66 0.14
C LYS A 8 -10.49 3.43 -1.35
N LEU A 9 -9.49 2.63 -1.73
CA LEU A 9 -9.24 2.24 -3.11
C LEU A 9 -10.42 1.47 -3.68
N VAL A 10 -10.90 0.43 -2.98
CA VAL A 10 -12.00 -0.40 -3.49
C VAL A 10 -13.28 0.42 -3.66
N LEU A 11 -13.60 1.29 -2.70
CA LEU A 11 -14.74 2.20 -2.80
C LEU A 11 -14.60 3.19 -3.97
N ALA A 12 -13.42 3.75 -4.19
CA ALA A 12 -13.18 4.69 -5.29
C ALA A 12 -13.28 4.03 -6.68
N LEU A 13 -13.06 2.71 -6.75
CA LEU A 13 -13.13 1.93 -8.00
C LEU A 13 -14.44 1.15 -8.16
N GLY A 14 -15.38 1.24 -7.22
CA GLY A 14 -16.62 0.45 -7.24
C GLY A 14 -16.37 -1.06 -7.09
N ILE A 15 -15.26 -1.47 -6.46
CA ILE A 15 -14.94 -2.86 -6.20
C ILE A 15 -15.70 -3.31 -4.94
N ASP A 16 -16.47 -4.37 -5.08
CA ASP A 16 -17.22 -4.99 -3.99
C ASP A 16 -17.06 -6.52 -3.98
N GLY A 17 -17.85 -7.19 -3.13
CA GLY A 17 -17.79 -8.65 -2.96
C GLY A 17 -18.21 -9.45 -4.19
N SER A 18 -18.92 -8.86 -5.16
CA SER A 18 -19.35 -9.55 -6.39
C SER A 18 -18.18 -9.96 -7.29
N LEU A 19 -17.03 -9.32 -7.13
CA LEU A 19 -15.79 -9.63 -7.85
C LEU A 19 -14.97 -10.74 -7.17
N ASN A 20 -15.35 -11.21 -5.97
CA ASN A 20 -14.62 -12.27 -5.28
C ASN A 20 -14.65 -13.58 -6.10
N GLY A 21 -13.49 -14.18 -6.31
CA GLY A 21 -13.33 -15.40 -7.12
C GLY A 21 -13.39 -15.16 -8.64
N LYS A 22 -13.59 -13.92 -9.12
CA LYS A 22 -13.49 -13.61 -10.55
C LYS A 22 -12.02 -13.57 -10.99
N PRO A 23 -11.70 -13.98 -12.23
CA PRO A 23 -10.35 -13.83 -12.77
C PRO A 23 -9.94 -12.35 -12.84
N LEU A 24 -8.67 -12.07 -12.57
CA LEU A 24 -8.07 -10.77 -12.87
C LEU A 24 -7.86 -10.67 -14.38
N GLY A 25 -8.40 -9.62 -14.99
CA GLY A 25 -8.45 -9.41 -16.42
C GLY A 25 -9.80 -8.83 -16.87
N LEU A 26 -9.90 -8.54 -18.16
CA LEU A 26 -11.18 -8.17 -18.75
C LEU A 26 -12.15 -9.36 -18.70
N PRO A 27 -13.47 -9.11 -18.53
CA PRO A 27 -14.11 -7.80 -18.49
C PRO A 27 -14.25 -7.19 -17.07
N HIS A 28 -13.80 -7.89 -16.02
CA HIS A 28 -14.18 -7.57 -14.64
C HIS A 28 -13.27 -6.55 -13.95
N LEU A 29 -11.98 -6.85 -13.84
CA LEU A 29 -11.00 -5.99 -13.20
C LEU A 29 -9.64 -6.27 -13.82
N ALA A 30 -9.11 -5.32 -14.57
CA ALA A 30 -7.85 -5.47 -15.27
C ALA A 30 -6.73 -4.63 -14.63
N VAL A 31 -5.50 -5.12 -14.75
CA VAL A 31 -4.28 -4.37 -14.45
C VAL A 31 -3.57 -4.10 -15.76
N PHE A 32 -3.21 -2.84 -15.98
CA PHE A 32 -2.49 -2.39 -17.16
C PHE A 32 -1.03 -2.10 -16.81
N GLU A 33 -0.17 -2.08 -17.83
CA GLU A 33 1.23 -1.72 -17.64
C GLU A 33 1.35 -0.30 -17.05
N GLY A 34 2.03 -0.21 -15.91
CA GLY A 34 2.31 1.05 -15.24
C GLY A 34 3.73 1.54 -15.52
N LYS A 35 4.06 2.70 -14.95
CA LYS A 35 5.44 3.20 -14.97
C LYS A 35 6.35 2.27 -14.18
N LYS A 36 7.48 1.87 -14.77
CA LYS A 36 8.51 1.08 -14.08
C LYS A 36 9.12 1.90 -12.94
N VAL A 37 9.14 1.33 -11.74
CA VAL A 37 9.77 1.92 -10.56
C VAL A 37 11.07 1.17 -10.30
N GLY A 38 12.19 1.91 -10.24
CA GLY A 38 13.50 1.31 -9.98
C GLY A 38 13.60 0.71 -8.57
N PRO A 39 14.38 -0.36 -8.37
CA PRO A 39 14.43 -1.09 -7.09
C PRO A 39 14.87 -0.20 -5.91
N LYS A 40 15.75 0.78 -6.14
CA LYS A 40 16.18 1.76 -5.13
C LYS A 40 15.05 2.67 -4.62
N LYS A 41 13.93 2.78 -5.36
CA LYS A 41 12.75 3.55 -4.98
C LYS A 41 11.70 2.70 -4.26
N ILE A 42 11.89 1.38 -4.15
CA ILE A 42 10.96 0.50 -3.44
C ILE A 42 11.38 0.42 -1.96
N VAL A 43 10.49 0.87 -1.08
CA VAL A 43 10.61 0.69 0.36
C VAL A 43 10.04 -0.67 0.73
N THR A 44 10.86 -1.50 1.36
CA THR A 44 10.45 -2.77 1.97
C THR A 44 10.26 -2.54 3.47
N THR A 45 9.08 -2.86 4.00
CA THR A 45 8.76 -2.68 5.41
C THR A 45 7.72 -3.67 5.91
N THR A 46 7.33 -3.55 7.17
CA THR A 46 6.30 -4.41 7.76
C THR A 46 4.90 -4.04 7.29
N ARG A 47 4.02 -5.03 7.29
CA ARG A 47 2.59 -4.86 7.01
C ARG A 47 1.91 -4.05 8.13
N VAL A 48 0.75 -3.47 7.80
CA VAL A 48 -0.05 -2.61 8.69
C VAL A 48 -1.28 -3.37 9.15
N GLY A 49 -1.66 -3.22 10.43
CA GLY A 49 -2.93 -3.73 10.94
C GLY A 49 -2.99 -5.24 11.20
N ILE A 50 -1.85 -5.91 11.33
CA ILE A 50 -1.77 -7.35 11.61
C ILE A 50 -1.27 -7.63 13.03
N SER A 51 -1.74 -8.73 13.63
CA SER A 51 -1.30 -9.21 14.95
C SER A 51 -0.20 -10.28 14.86
N VAL A 52 -0.15 -11.03 13.75
CA VAL A 52 0.75 -12.17 13.52
C VAL A 52 1.80 -11.81 12.48
N ALA A 53 3.04 -12.27 12.64
CA ALA A 53 4.15 -12.01 11.71
C ALA A 53 4.37 -10.51 11.42
N LYS A 54 4.26 -9.69 12.48
CA LYS A 54 4.37 -8.22 12.44
C LYS A 54 5.74 -7.73 11.97
N GLU A 55 6.80 -8.48 12.24
CA GLU A 55 8.17 -8.07 11.94
C GLU A 55 8.61 -8.44 10.51
N LEU A 56 7.84 -9.27 9.81
CA LEU A 56 8.21 -9.70 8.45
C LEU A 56 8.08 -8.54 7.45
N PRO A 57 9.09 -8.32 6.58
CA PRO A 57 9.16 -7.19 5.67
C PRO A 57 8.35 -7.43 4.38
N LEU A 58 7.05 -7.67 4.52
CA LEU A 58 6.14 -8.10 3.45
C LEU A 58 5.21 -6.98 2.94
N ARG A 59 5.63 -5.72 3.05
CA ARG A 59 4.93 -4.56 2.50
C ARG A 59 5.89 -3.72 1.66
N PHE A 60 5.46 -3.39 0.46
CA PHE A 60 6.25 -2.66 -0.53
C PHE A 60 5.52 -1.40 -0.97
N TYR A 61 6.24 -0.29 -1.13
CA TYR A 61 5.70 0.94 -1.72
C TYR A 61 6.81 1.83 -2.29
N GLU A 62 6.45 2.76 -3.17
CA GLU A 62 7.39 3.74 -3.73
C GLU A 62 7.76 4.82 -2.71
N SER A 63 9.06 5.05 -2.51
CA SER A 63 9.60 6.06 -1.59
C SER A 63 9.15 7.47 -1.97
N GLY A 64 8.71 8.24 -0.97
CA GLY A 64 8.27 9.64 -1.15
C GLY A 64 6.94 9.80 -1.89
N ASN A 65 6.24 8.72 -2.21
CA ASN A 65 4.96 8.78 -2.91
C ASN A 65 3.84 9.28 -1.96
N PRO A 66 3.22 10.45 -2.22
CA PRO A 66 2.27 11.08 -1.29
C PRO A 66 0.93 10.33 -1.20
N PHE A 67 0.69 9.34 -2.05
CA PHE A 67 -0.53 8.55 -2.07
C PHE A 67 -0.46 7.29 -1.19
N VAL A 68 0.71 7.00 -0.59
CA VAL A 68 0.87 5.86 0.32
C VAL A 68 0.04 6.04 1.58
N SER A 69 -0.67 4.99 1.98
CA SER A 69 -1.62 5.03 3.11
C SER A 69 -0.98 5.34 4.46
N VAL A 70 0.10 4.63 4.78
CA VAL A 70 0.89 4.80 6.00
C VAL A 70 2.35 4.85 5.61
N GLU A 71 2.90 6.05 5.51
CA GLU A 71 4.33 6.22 5.45
C GLU A 71 4.89 5.93 6.85
N ARG A 72 5.97 5.12 6.94
CA ARG A 72 6.73 5.08 8.19
C ARG A 72 7.45 6.42 8.32
N ARG A 73 6.75 7.44 8.82
CA ARG A 73 7.42 8.65 9.30
C ARG A 73 8.51 8.17 10.25
N ARG A 74 9.77 8.52 9.96
CA ARG A 74 10.81 8.44 10.99
C ARG A 74 10.19 9.09 12.21
N ARG A 75 9.97 8.32 13.29
CA ARG A 75 9.71 8.94 14.59
C ARG A 75 10.87 9.92 14.77
N ARG A 76 10.62 11.23 14.70
CA ARG A 76 11.53 12.20 15.30
C ARG A 76 11.51 11.84 16.78
N ARG A 77 12.43 10.97 17.21
CA ARG A 77 12.80 10.91 18.62
C ARG A 77 13.67 12.14 18.83
N SER A 78 13.07 13.27 19.17
CA SER A 78 13.81 14.27 19.93
C SER A 78 13.95 13.70 21.33
N CYS A 79 15.05 12.99 21.58
CA CYS A 79 15.54 12.83 22.94
C CYS A 79 16.25 14.15 23.24
N SER A 80 15.56 15.07 23.92
CA SER A 80 16.27 16.16 24.60
C SER A 80 16.99 15.48 25.76
N LYS A 81 18.32 15.54 25.74
CA LYS A 81 19.10 15.33 26.95
C LYS A 81 18.97 16.61 27.75
N ASP A 82 18.36 16.52 28.93
CA ASP A 82 18.66 17.28 30.14
C ASP A 82 18.25 16.41 31.34
#